data_AF-A0A3A9YUL0-F1
#
_entry.id   AF-A0A3A9YUL0-F1
#
_cell.length_a   1.000
_cell.length_b   1.000
_cell.length_c   1.000
_cell.angle_alpha   90.00
_cell.angle_beta   90.00
_cell.angle_gamma   90.00
#
_symmetry.space_group_name_H-M   'P 1'
#
loop_
_entity.id
_entity.type
_entity.pdbx_description
1 polymer ?
#
loop_
_entity_poly.entity_id
_entity_poly.type
_entity_poly.pdbx_seq_one_letter_code
_entity_poly.pdbx_strand_id
1 'polypeptide(L)'
;MRSSIRLALPIVAAATALVLTGCNDDDGDGAFGSVGGSSGGEQDGGSADGGDGGEDTAPPSDTTGGDTGDTGDTGDTGDAGSGGTGTAPTAEQLEGDWYTGTDPLSANLEIRSGEVTYYEDLDVEGDLCQGQVTDAGLSLSGCQQYGDESWTDMSATWTLESENVLNVTWSSGQTQTYRNAETGGFSEEEVAEINETIERLQGLNFN
;
A
#
# COMPACT_ATOMS: atom_id res chain seq x y z
N MET A 1 21.01 8.90 33.49
CA MET A 1 22.37 9.05 32.90
C MET A 1 22.16 9.46 31.44
N ARG A 2 22.95 10.40 30.89
CA ARG A 2 22.74 10.86 29.50
C ARG A 2 23.60 10.00 28.57
N SER A 3 22.96 9.17 27.74
CA SER A 3 23.65 8.33 26.76
C SER A 3 23.89 9.13 25.47
N SER A 4 25.11 9.09 24.96
CA SER A 4 25.52 9.83 23.75
C SER A 4 25.78 8.84 22.62
N ILE A 5 24.79 8.66 21.75
CA ILE A 5 24.92 7.81 20.55
C ILE A 5 25.74 8.57 19.50
N ARG A 6 26.84 7.98 19.05
CA ARG A 6 27.63 8.48 17.91
C ARG A 6 27.23 7.70 16.67
N LEU A 7 26.45 8.30 15.77
CA LEU A 7 26.27 7.74 14.43
C LEU A 7 27.57 7.93 13.63
N ALA A 8 28.05 6.85 13.04
CA ALA A 8 29.05 6.88 11.98
C ALA A 8 28.34 6.59 10.65
N LEU A 9 28.20 7.61 9.81
CA LEU A 9 27.64 7.47 8.46
C LEU A 9 28.73 6.95 7.51
N PRO A 10 28.48 5.88 6.74
CA PRO A 10 29.36 5.51 5.63
C PRO A 10 29.16 6.48 4.46
N ILE A 11 30.24 7.10 3.99
CA ILE A 11 30.24 7.89 2.76
C ILE A 11 30.45 6.94 1.59
N VAL A 12 29.41 6.71 0.78
CA VAL A 12 29.53 6.03 -0.50
C VAL A 12 29.47 7.08 -1.61
N ALA A 13 30.62 7.34 -2.24
CA ALA A 13 30.71 8.13 -3.45
C ALA A 13 30.86 7.19 -4.65
N ALA A 14 29.80 7.05 -5.45
CA ALA A 14 29.83 6.36 -6.74
C ALA A 14 29.53 7.37 -7.85
N ALA A 15 30.57 7.78 -8.58
CA ALA A 15 30.43 8.60 -9.77
C ALA A 15 30.62 7.71 -11.01
N THR A 16 29.53 7.49 -11.75
CA THR A 16 29.57 6.87 -13.08
C THR A 16 29.05 7.88 -14.10
N ALA A 17 29.93 8.30 -14.99
CA ALA A 17 29.63 9.28 -16.03
C ALA A 17 29.48 8.60 -17.39
N LEU A 18 28.47 9.06 -18.14
CA LEU A 18 28.43 9.15 -19.61
C LEU A 18 28.73 7.88 -20.44
N VAL A 19 27.71 7.40 -21.17
CA VAL A 19 27.76 7.46 -22.64
C VAL A 19 26.37 7.84 -23.18
N LEU A 20 26.28 9.00 -23.84
CA LEU A 20 25.16 9.35 -24.73
C LEU A 20 25.51 8.87 -26.15
N THR A 21 24.90 7.80 -26.63
CA THR A 21 24.89 7.46 -28.06
C THR A 21 23.58 7.94 -28.69
N GLY A 22 23.62 9.11 -29.32
CA GLY A 22 22.53 9.54 -30.21
C GLY A 22 22.66 8.85 -31.58
N CYS A 23 21.52 8.47 -32.16
CA CYS A 23 21.40 8.12 -33.57
C CYS A 23 20.24 8.89 -34.20
N ASN A 24 20.64 9.77 -35.13
CA ASN A 24 19.84 10.47 -36.13
C ASN A 24 19.80 9.64 -37.42
N ASP A 25 18.78 9.63 -38.29
CA ASP A 25 17.39 10.14 -38.29
C ASP A 25 16.62 9.27 -39.32
N ASP A 26 15.28 9.21 -39.32
CA ASP A 26 14.53 9.05 -40.60
C ASP A 26 13.03 9.42 -40.57
N ASP A 27 12.55 9.81 -41.75
CA ASP A 27 11.32 10.51 -42.13
C ASP A 27 9.94 9.98 -41.67
N GLY A 28 8.98 10.92 -41.54
CA GLY A 28 7.57 10.63 -41.23
C GLY A 28 6.61 11.83 -41.47
N ASP A 29 6.40 12.23 -42.72
CA ASP A 29 5.41 13.25 -43.10
C ASP A 29 3.98 12.88 -42.65
N GLY A 30 3.33 13.77 -41.89
CA GLY A 30 1.98 13.57 -41.35
C GLY A 30 1.21 14.88 -41.18
N ALA A 31 0.83 15.51 -42.29
CA ALA A 31 0.14 16.79 -42.29
C ALA A 31 -1.41 16.68 -42.24
N PHE A 32 -2.04 17.77 -41.76
CA PHE A 32 -3.49 18.11 -41.83
C PHE A 32 -4.44 17.46 -40.80
N GLY A 33 -5.04 18.30 -39.94
CA GLY A 33 -6.06 17.87 -38.97
C GLY A 33 -6.71 19.00 -38.15
N SER A 34 -7.02 20.15 -38.77
CA SER A 34 -7.60 21.31 -38.05
C SER A 34 -9.12 21.24 -37.93
N VAL A 35 -9.63 21.05 -36.70
CA VAL A 35 -10.93 21.50 -36.13
C VAL A 35 -10.85 21.29 -34.60
N GLY A 36 -11.41 22.09 -33.70
CA GLY A 36 -12.37 23.19 -33.85
C GLY A 36 -13.68 22.87 -33.12
N GLY A 37 -13.76 23.12 -31.81
CA GLY A 37 -14.97 22.87 -31.01
C GLY A 37 -14.98 23.64 -29.69
N SER A 38 -16.01 24.44 -29.44
CA SER A 38 -16.24 25.21 -28.21
C SER A 38 -17.60 24.83 -27.59
N SER A 39 -17.79 25.21 -26.31
CA SER A 39 -19.04 25.15 -25.53
C SER A 39 -19.54 23.73 -25.19
N GLY A 40 -20.18 23.49 -24.06
CA GLY A 40 -20.57 24.37 -22.94
C GLY A 40 -21.89 23.89 -22.33
N GLY A 41 -22.05 23.96 -21.01
CA GLY A 41 -23.27 23.51 -20.33
C GLY A 41 -23.17 23.59 -18.81
N GLU A 42 -24.01 24.42 -18.21
CA GLU A 42 -24.21 24.57 -16.76
C GLU A 42 -25.53 23.88 -16.31
N GLN A 43 -25.78 23.85 -14.99
CA GLN A 43 -27.05 23.51 -14.31
C GLN A 43 -27.35 22.00 -14.21
N ASP A 44 -28.04 21.47 -13.18
CA ASP A 44 -28.66 22.01 -11.95
C ASP A 44 -28.53 20.90 -10.86
N GLY A 45 -28.47 21.14 -9.55
CA GLY A 45 -29.60 21.57 -8.72
C GLY A 45 -30.23 20.39 -7.96
N GLY A 46 -30.03 20.30 -6.63
CA GLY A 46 -30.61 19.23 -5.80
C GLY A 46 -30.31 19.39 -4.30
N SER A 47 -31.35 19.66 -3.50
CA SER A 47 -31.22 20.10 -2.10
C SER A 47 -31.67 19.07 -1.05
N ALA A 48 -31.06 19.20 0.13
CA ALA A 48 -31.69 19.15 1.48
C ALA A 48 -31.99 17.81 2.18
N ASP A 49 -31.97 17.94 3.52
CA ASP A 49 -32.37 17.03 4.60
C ASP A 49 -31.65 15.68 4.70
N GLY A 50 -31.35 15.17 5.90
CA GLY A 50 -31.61 15.67 7.24
C GLY A 50 -31.66 14.51 8.23
N GLY A 51 -30.97 14.60 9.37
CA GLY A 51 -30.79 13.42 10.25
C GLY A 51 -29.93 13.66 11.48
N ASP A 52 -30.28 14.65 12.30
CA ASP A 52 -29.85 14.66 13.70
C ASP A 52 -30.64 13.58 14.47
N GLY A 53 -29.94 12.79 15.27
CA GLY A 53 -30.45 11.50 15.75
C GLY A 53 -29.67 10.95 16.94
N GLY A 54 -29.24 11.83 17.85
CA GLY A 54 -28.70 11.40 19.13
C GLY A 54 -29.82 11.02 20.11
N GLU A 55 -29.80 9.78 20.61
CA GLU A 55 -30.24 9.38 21.95
C GLU A 55 -30.04 7.87 22.10
N ASP A 56 -29.02 7.44 22.85
CA ASP A 56 -29.04 6.09 23.44
C ASP A 56 -28.46 6.14 24.86
N THR A 57 -29.22 5.60 25.82
CA THR A 57 -29.03 5.87 27.25
C THR A 57 -28.86 4.60 28.07
N ALA A 58 -27.86 4.65 28.98
CA ALA A 58 -27.67 3.74 30.14
C ALA A 58 -27.21 2.30 29.80
N PRO A 59 -26.56 1.55 30.72
CA PRO A 59 -26.51 1.72 32.18
C PRO A 59 -25.09 1.90 32.79
N PRO A 60 -24.99 2.24 34.09
CA PRO A 60 -23.71 2.38 34.79
C PRO A 60 -23.08 1.02 35.15
N SER A 61 -21.76 0.91 34.99
CA SER A 61 -20.96 -0.18 35.57
C SER A 61 -20.40 0.22 36.93
N ASP A 62 -21.16 -0.09 37.99
CA ASP A 62 -20.61 -0.21 39.34
C ASP A 62 -19.80 -1.51 39.45
N THR A 63 -18.49 -1.43 39.63
CA THR A 63 -17.69 -2.55 40.16
C THR A 63 -16.73 -2.05 41.22
N THR A 64 -17.14 -2.20 42.48
CA THR A 64 -16.34 -1.90 43.67
C THR A 64 -15.61 -3.14 44.18
N GLY A 65 -14.33 -2.98 44.53
CA GLY A 65 -13.63 -3.81 45.53
C GLY A 65 -12.79 -4.96 44.98
N GLY A 66 -11.50 -4.98 45.36
CA GLY A 66 -10.57 -6.04 44.96
C GLY A 66 -9.11 -5.85 45.38
N ASP A 67 -8.83 -5.17 46.50
CA ASP A 67 -7.49 -5.17 47.12
C ASP A 67 -7.32 -6.43 47.98
N THR A 68 -6.28 -7.25 47.72
CA THR A 68 -5.51 -8.06 48.71
C THR A 68 -4.45 -8.93 48.00
N GLY A 69 -3.19 -8.89 48.49
CA GLY A 69 -2.16 -9.92 48.27
C GLY A 69 -1.25 -9.63 47.06
N ASP A 70 -0.04 -9.11 47.22
CA ASP A 70 1.12 -9.69 47.92
C ASP A 70 1.39 -11.16 47.53
N THR A 71 2.26 -11.35 46.55
CA THR A 71 3.17 -12.50 46.50
C THR A 71 4.45 -12.04 45.82
N GLY A 72 5.55 -12.02 46.55
CA GLY A 72 6.82 -11.50 46.05
C GLY A 72 7.56 -12.45 45.10
N ASP A 73 8.58 -11.88 44.47
CA ASP A 73 9.80 -12.54 43.99
C ASP A 73 9.62 -13.71 42.99
N THR A 74 9.67 -13.35 41.71
CA THR A 74 10.83 -13.77 40.92
C THR A 74 11.01 -12.82 39.73
N GLY A 75 12.22 -12.28 39.59
CA GLY A 75 12.58 -11.53 38.39
C GLY A 75 12.81 -12.49 37.23
N ASP A 76 11.82 -12.63 36.36
CA ASP A 76 12.05 -13.04 34.97
C ASP A 76 11.94 -11.81 34.08
N THR A 77 12.93 -11.61 33.23
CA THR A 77 12.93 -10.52 32.26
C THR A 77 11.93 -10.88 31.17
N GLY A 78 10.72 -10.35 31.30
CA GLY A 78 9.65 -10.51 30.32
C GLY A 78 10.15 -10.21 28.91
N ASP A 79 10.40 -11.28 28.16
CA ASP A 79 10.43 -11.30 26.72
C ASP A 79 9.22 -10.52 26.22
N ALA A 80 9.45 -9.49 25.41
CA ALA A 80 8.37 -8.68 24.87
C ALA A 80 7.59 -9.58 23.92
N GLY A 81 6.43 -10.05 24.36
CA GLY A 81 5.76 -11.23 23.82
C GLY A 81 5.74 -11.26 22.30
N SER A 82 6.54 -12.16 21.73
CA SER A 82 6.57 -12.44 20.29
C SER A 82 5.24 -13.08 19.88
N GLY A 83 4.28 -12.22 19.56
CA GLY A 83 2.94 -12.61 19.14
C GLY A 83 2.99 -13.26 17.75
N GLY A 84 2.81 -14.58 17.72
CA GLY A 84 2.79 -15.37 16.49
C GLY A 84 4.10 -16.09 16.22
N THR A 85 4.17 -17.38 16.59
CA THR A 85 5.27 -18.27 16.20
C THR A 85 5.12 -18.79 14.77
N GLY A 86 4.73 -17.92 13.84
CA GLY A 86 4.81 -18.19 12.41
C GLY A 86 6.23 -17.96 11.93
N THR A 87 6.77 -18.87 11.12
CA THR A 87 7.97 -18.55 10.34
C THR A 87 7.60 -17.41 9.39
N ALA A 88 8.44 -16.36 9.29
CA ALA A 88 8.23 -15.32 8.29
C ALA A 88 8.15 -15.94 6.88
N PRO A 89 7.22 -15.50 6.02
CA PRO A 89 7.11 -16.04 4.66
C PRO A 89 8.39 -15.75 3.87
N THR A 90 8.82 -16.69 3.03
CA THR A 90 9.96 -16.46 2.13
C THR A 90 9.54 -15.61 0.94
N ALA A 91 10.50 -14.96 0.26
CA ALA A 91 10.20 -14.17 -0.94
C ALA A 91 9.47 -15.00 -2.01
N GLU A 92 9.85 -16.27 -2.19
CA GLU A 92 9.21 -17.19 -3.14
C GLU A 92 7.76 -17.54 -2.79
N GLN A 93 7.35 -17.41 -1.51
CA GLN A 93 5.96 -17.57 -1.09
C GLN A 93 5.13 -16.28 -1.28
N LEU A 94 5.80 -15.15 -1.50
CA LEU A 94 5.19 -13.84 -1.69
C LEU A 94 5.13 -13.41 -3.16
N GLU A 95 5.74 -14.14 -4.10
CA GLU A 95 5.67 -13.83 -5.53
C GLU A 95 4.22 -13.72 -6.05
N GLY A 96 4.00 -12.78 -6.96
CA GLY A 96 2.74 -12.56 -7.66
C GLY A 96 2.12 -11.19 -7.35
N ASP A 97 0.90 -10.99 -7.86
CA ASP A 97 0.17 -9.74 -7.72
C ASP A 97 -0.91 -9.84 -6.66
N TRP A 98 -0.78 -8.98 -5.65
CA TRP A 98 -1.60 -8.96 -4.46
C TRP A 98 -2.50 -7.73 -4.48
N TYR A 99 -3.81 -7.89 -4.30
CA TYR A 99 -4.78 -6.80 -4.34
C TYR A 99 -5.67 -6.82 -3.10
N THR A 100 -6.05 -5.64 -2.60
CA THR A 100 -7.03 -5.50 -1.50
C THR A 100 -8.49 -5.70 -1.96
N GLY A 101 -8.78 -5.57 -3.25
CA GLY A 101 -10.10 -5.68 -3.87
C GLY A 101 -10.04 -5.74 -5.40
N THR A 102 -11.20 -5.65 -6.07
CA THR A 102 -11.32 -5.59 -7.55
C THR A 102 -11.62 -4.18 -8.08
N ASP A 103 -11.90 -3.23 -7.17
CA ASP A 103 -12.23 -1.83 -7.49
C ASP A 103 -10.97 -1.00 -7.80
N PRO A 104 -11.02 0.05 -8.64
CA PRO A 104 -9.86 0.91 -8.92
C PRO A 104 -9.23 1.55 -7.69
N LEU A 105 -10.00 1.79 -6.63
CA LEU A 105 -9.51 2.33 -5.36
C LEU A 105 -8.82 1.27 -4.48
N SER A 106 -8.57 0.07 -5.02
CA SER A 106 -7.91 -1.02 -4.30
C SER A 106 -6.40 -0.95 -4.45
N ALA A 107 -5.69 -0.86 -3.32
CA ALA A 107 -4.24 -0.97 -3.27
C ALA A 107 -3.73 -2.30 -3.85
N ASN A 108 -2.57 -2.24 -4.52
CA ASN A 108 -1.86 -3.38 -5.11
C ASN A 108 -0.41 -3.48 -4.61
N LEU A 109 0.05 -4.72 -4.42
CA LEU A 109 1.46 -5.08 -4.20
C LEU A 109 1.88 -6.09 -5.29
N GLU A 110 2.68 -5.64 -6.24
CA GLU A 110 3.41 -6.51 -7.19
C GLU A 110 4.70 -6.96 -6.51
N ILE A 111 4.89 -8.26 -6.30
CA ILE A 111 6.12 -8.82 -5.75
C ILE A 111 6.77 -9.72 -6.80
N ARG A 112 8.02 -9.42 -7.18
CA ARG A 112 8.80 -10.17 -8.18
C ARG A 112 10.27 -10.28 -7.79
N SER A 113 10.78 -11.50 -7.69
CA SER A 113 12.16 -11.82 -7.24
C SER A 113 12.58 -11.13 -5.93
N GLY A 114 11.64 -10.88 -5.02
CA GLY A 114 11.85 -10.13 -3.79
C GLY A 114 11.94 -8.61 -3.93
N GLU A 115 11.81 -8.05 -5.13
CA GLU A 115 11.50 -6.62 -5.34
C GLU A 115 9.99 -6.42 -5.17
N VAL A 116 9.58 -5.22 -4.73
CA VAL A 116 8.16 -4.89 -4.50
C VAL A 116 7.82 -3.55 -5.15
N THR A 117 6.77 -3.54 -5.96
CA THR A 117 6.06 -2.32 -6.37
C THR A 117 4.75 -2.23 -5.59
N TYR A 118 4.52 -1.10 -4.92
CA TYR A 118 3.27 -0.78 -4.25
C TYR A 118 2.55 0.32 -5.00
N TYR A 119 1.24 0.16 -5.17
CA TYR A 119 0.33 1.16 -5.70
C TYR A 119 -0.75 1.42 -4.65
N GLU A 120 -0.89 2.66 -4.19
CA GLU A 120 -1.88 3.04 -3.17
C GLU A 120 -3.33 2.78 -3.65
N ASP A 121 -3.59 3.16 -4.88
CA ASP A 121 -4.74 2.79 -5.68
C ASP A 121 -4.32 2.70 -7.16
N LEU A 122 -5.24 2.34 -8.04
CA LEU A 122 -5.00 2.24 -9.47
C LEU A 122 -5.59 3.42 -10.27
N ASP A 123 -6.28 4.38 -9.63
CA ASP A 123 -7.11 5.39 -10.29
C ASP A 123 -6.44 6.79 -10.37
N VAL A 124 -6.74 7.70 -9.44
CA VAL A 124 -6.43 9.15 -9.60
C VAL A 124 -5.32 9.66 -8.69
N GLU A 125 -5.20 9.13 -7.46
CA GLU A 125 -4.04 9.43 -6.62
C GLU A 125 -2.94 8.43 -6.98
N GLY A 126 -2.99 7.18 -6.52
CA GLY A 126 -2.19 6.11 -7.12
C GLY A 126 -0.68 6.25 -6.95
N ASP A 127 -0.23 6.70 -5.76
CA ASP A 127 1.18 6.77 -5.39
C ASP A 127 1.91 5.44 -5.68
N LEU A 128 3.00 5.52 -6.45
CA LEU A 128 3.79 4.36 -6.86
C LEU A 128 5.06 4.29 -6.03
N CYS A 129 5.14 3.33 -5.12
CA CYS A 129 6.31 3.12 -4.27
C CYS A 129 7.11 1.88 -4.67
N GLN A 130 8.45 1.99 -4.62
CA GLN A 130 9.36 0.89 -4.93
C GLN A 130 10.11 0.43 -3.68
N GLY A 131 10.21 -0.88 -3.47
CA GLY A 131 10.77 -1.47 -2.25
C GLY A 131 11.28 -2.90 -2.42
N GLN A 132 11.49 -3.55 -1.28
CA GLN A 132 12.11 -4.86 -1.17
C GLN A 132 11.42 -5.69 -0.08
N VAL A 133 11.36 -7.00 -0.32
CA VAL A 133 11.07 -8.02 0.69
C VAL A 133 12.25 -8.12 1.66
N THR A 134 11.96 -8.21 2.96
CA THR A 134 12.95 -8.39 4.03
C THR A 134 12.48 -9.45 5.03
N ASP A 135 13.41 -9.99 5.84
CA ASP A 135 13.09 -10.98 6.89
C ASP A 135 12.03 -10.51 7.91
N ALA A 136 11.80 -9.20 8.02
CA ALA A 136 10.88 -8.58 8.96
C ALA A 136 9.57 -8.07 8.34
N GLY A 137 9.45 -8.09 7.01
CA GLY A 137 8.36 -7.42 6.29
C GLY A 137 8.81 -6.70 5.01
N LEU A 138 8.01 -5.72 4.60
CA LEU A 138 8.27 -4.82 3.48
C LEU A 138 9.11 -3.60 3.92
N SER A 139 10.08 -3.20 3.09
CA SER A 139 10.69 -1.87 3.16
C SER A 139 10.59 -1.17 1.80
N LEU A 140 9.87 -0.05 1.77
CA LEU A 140 9.85 0.87 0.62
C LEU A 140 11.08 1.79 0.68
N SER A 141 11.56 2.20 -0.50
CA SER A 141 12.76 3.01 -0.70
C SER A 141 12.46 4.44 -1.16
N GLY A 142 11.32 4.62 -1.83
CA GLY A 142 10.77 5.91 -2.24
C GLY A 142 9.40 5.71 -2.90
N CYS A 143 8.59 6.76 -2.87
CA CYS A 143 7.31 6.85 -3.56
C CYS A 143 7.38 7.97 -4.59
N GLN A 144 6.89 7.71 -5.80
CA GLN A 144 6.55 8.76 -6.75
C GLN A 144 5.12 9.19 -6.46
N GLN A 145 4.98 10.45 -6.03
CA GLN A 145 3.67 11.02 -5.76
C GLN A 145 2.87 11.19 -7.06
N TYR A 146 1.61 10.78 -7.02
CA TYR A 146 0.57 11.06 -8.00
C TYR A 146 -0.68 11.54 -7.23
N GLY A 147 -1.49 12.44 -7.80
CA GLY A 147 -2.56 13.10 -7.02
C GLY A 147 -2.09 14.29 -6.16
N ASP A 148 -2.82 14.56 -5.06
CA ASP A 148 -2.61 15.71 -4.15
C ASP A 148 -2.08 15.28 -2.77
N GLU A 149 -2.49 14.10 -2.27
CA GLU A 149 -1.93 13.46 -1.07
C GLU A 149 -0.70 12.59 -1.42
N SER A 150 0.04 12.12 -0.42
CA SER A 150 1.26 11.30 -0.66
C SER A 150 1.41 10.21 0.39
N TRP A 151 1.77 9.03 -0.08
CA TRP A 151 2.02 7.87 0.76
C TRP A 151 3.27 8.08 1.64
N THR A 152 3.11 7.88 2.95
CA THR A 152 4.19 8.12 3.94
C THR A 152 4.65 6.86 4.67
N ASP A 153 3.96 5.73 4.50
CA ASP A 153 4.25 4.48 5.21
C ASP A 153 5.34 3.68 4.50
N MET A 154 6.60 4.00 4.82
CA MET A 154 7.77 3.42 4.13
C MET A 154 8.14 1.98 4.55
N SER A 155 7.36 1.35 5.43
CA SER A 155 7.60 -0.02 5.91
C SER A 155 6.32 -0.69 6.38
N ALA A 156 6.22 -2.01 6.24
CA ALA A 156 5.12 -2.80 6.81
C ALA A 156 5.63 -4.15 7.33
N THR A 157 4.96 -4.68 8.35
CA THR A 157 5.05 -6.10 8.74
C THR A 157 3.95 -6.91 8.06
N TRP A 158 4.14 -8.21 7.87
CA TRP A 158 3.14 -9.08 7.26
C TRP A 158 2.94 -10.42 7.97
N THR A 159 1.77 -11.01 7.73
CA THR A 159 1.41 -12.37 8.11
C THR A 159 0.76 -13.05 6.91
N LEU A 160 1.34 -14.16 6.45
CA LEU A 160 0.75 -15.00 5.40
C LEU A 160 -0.21 -16.00 6.06
N GLU A 161 -1.53 -15.77 5.91
CA GLU A 161 -2.57 -16.62 6.51
C GLU A 161 -2.80 -17.90 5.69
N SER A 162 -2.66 -17.79 4.35
CA SER A 162 -2.72 -18.87 3.38
C SER A 162 -1.88 -18.53 2.15
N GLU A 163 -1.67 -19.49 1.23
CA GLU A 163 -0.92 -19.31 -0.03
C GLU A 163 -1.45 -18.20 -0.97
N ASN A 164 -2.61 -17.65 -0.65
CA ASN A 164 -3.33 -16.64 -1.43
C ASN A 164 -3.92 -15.49 -0.58
N VAL A 165 -3.61 -15.41 0.73
CA VAL A 165 -4.08 -14.32 1.63
C VAL A 165 -2.94 -13.81 2.51
N LEU A 166 -2.64 -12.52 2.39
CA LEU A 166 -1.58 -11.81 3.08
C LEU A 166 -2.16 -10.65 3.89
N ASN A 167 -2.00 -10.66 5.20
CA ASN A 167 -2.28 -9.50 6.05
C ASN A 167 -1.04 -8.63 6.14
N VAL A 168 -1.17 -7.33 5.84
CA VAL A 168 -0.10 -6.33 5.88
C VAL A 168 -0.47 -5.25 6.89
N THR A 169 0.44 -4.94 7.83
CA THR A 169 0.30 -3.84 8.79
C THR A 169 1.42 -2.84 8.58
N TRP A 170 1.05 -1.64 8.12
CA TRP A 170 1.95 -0.53 7.82
C TRP A 170 2.47 0.17 9.08
N SER A 171 3.52 0.98 8.94
CA SER A 171 4.16 1.68 10.06
C SER A 171 3.25 2.64 10.84
N SER A 172 2.20 3.19 10.22
CA SER A 172 1.13 3.97 10.85
C SER A 172 0.23 3.14 11.77
N GLY A 173 0.25 1.82 11.64
CA GLY A 173 -0.71 0.88 12.23
C GLY A 173 -1.93 0.57 11.34
N GLN A 174 -2.03 1.17 10.15
CA GLN A 174 -3.05 0.76 9.16
C GLN A 174 -2.84 -0.72 8.80
N THR A 175 -3.91 -1.51 8.77
CA THR A 175 -3.85 -2.93 8.38
C THR A 175 -4.76 -3.17 7.19
N GLN A 176 -4.25 -3.92 6.21
CA GLN A 176 -4.92 -4.26 4.96
C GLN A 176 -4.78 -5.77 4.72
N THR A 177 -5.82 -6.39 4.16
CA THR A 177 -5.78 -7.79 3.74
C THR A 177 -5.70 -7.84 2.22
N TYR A 178 -4.67 -8.47 1.71
CA TYR A 178 -4.42 -8.67 0.30
C TYR A 178 -4.73 -10.12 -0.11
N ARG A 179 -5.23 -10.29 -1.33
CA ARG A 179 -5.46 -11.58 -1.98
C ARG A 179 -4.57 -11.68 -3.22
N ASN A 180 -4.01 -12.84 -3.53
CA ASN A 180 -3.14 -13.02 -4.69
C ASN A 180 -3.95 -13.40 -5.94
N ALA A 181 -3.83 -12.64 -7.03
CA ALA A 181 -4.55 -12.88 -8.28
C ALA A 181 -3.99 -14.07 -9.09
N GLU A 182 -2.70 -14.38 -8.96
CA GLU A 182 -2.03 -15.47 -9.67
C GLU A 182 -2.25 -16.83 -9.00
N THR A 183 -2.36 -16.89 -7.65
CA THR A 183 -2.50 -18.14 -6.88
C THR A 183 -3.94 -18.49 -6.49
N GLY A 184 -4.95 -17.80 -7.04
CA GLY A 184 -6.36 -18.11 -6.83
C GLY A 184 -6.95 -17.54 -5.52
N GLY A 185 -6.53 -16.33 -5.12
CA GLY A 185 -7.19 -15.53 -4.09
C GLY A 185 -8.52 -14.88 -4.54
N PHE A 186 -8.81 -14.94 -5.84
CA PHE A 186 -9.98 -14.35 -6.49
C PHE A 186 -10.72 -15.39 -7.35
N SER A 187 -12.01 -15.20 -7.58
CA SER A 187 -12.77 -15.98 -8.56
C SER A 187 -12.40 -15.61 -10.00
N GLU A 188 -12.81 -16.41 -10.99
CA GLU A 188 -12.57 -16.10 -12.42
C GLU A 188 -13.27 -14.80 -12.83
N GLU A 189 -14.42 -14.49 -12.24
CA GLU A 189 -15.15 -13.23 -12.43
C GLU A 189 -14.43 -12.04 -11.80
N GLU A 190 -13.96 -12.17 -10.55
CA GLU A 190 -13.18 -11.12 -9.88
C GLU A 190 -11.86 -10.81 -10.62
N VAL A 191 -11.18 -11.83 -11.15
CA VAL A 191 -9.97 -11.65 -11.98
C VAL A 191 -10.31 -10.93 -13.29
N ALA A 192 -11.49 -11.18 -13.88
CA ALA A 192 -11.93 -10.44 -15.06
C ALA A 192 -12.19 -8.94 -14.74
N GLU A 193 -12.79 -8.63 -13.58
CA GLU A 193 -12.99 -7.25 -13.11
C GLU A 193 -11.66 -6.50 -12.88
N ILE A 194 -10.66 -7.15 -12.30
CA ILE A 194 -9.30 -6.58 -12.12
C ILE A 194 -8.69 -6.25 -13.49
N ASN A 195 -8.76 -7.19 -14.45
CA ASN A 195 -8.22 -6.97 -15.79
C ASN A 195 -8.95 -5.84 -16.55
N GLU A 196 -10.28 -5.78 -16.49
CA GLU A 196 -11.06 -4.68 -17.10
C GLU A 196 -10.69 -3.32 -16.49
N THR A 197 -10.48 -3.27 -15.18
CA THR A 197 -10.01 -2.07 -14.47
C THR A 197 -8.64 -1.64 -14.98
N ILE A 198 -7.66 -2.54 -15.03
CA ILE A 198 -6.30 -2.26 -15.53
C ILE A 198 -6.32 -1.82 -17.00
N GLU A 199 -7.05 -2.51 -17.87
CA GLU A 199 -7.17 -2.16 -19.29
C GLU A 199 -7.79 -0.76 -19.49
N ARG A 200 -8.83 -0.42 -18.71
CA ARG A 200 -9.45 0.90 -18.74
C ARG A 200 -8.45 2.01 -18.37
N LEU A 201 -7.69 1.82 -17.30
CA LEU A 201 -6.71 2.79 -16.79
C LEU A 201 -5.53 2.97 -17.76
N GLN A 202 -5.04 1.88 -18.34
CA GLN A 202 -4.04 1.94 -19.41
C GLN A 202 -4.59 2.67 -20.65
N GLY A 203 -5.84 2.41 -21.05
CA GLY A 203 -6.50 3.07 -22.17
C GLY A 203 -6.72 4.58 -22.02
N LEU A 204 -6.87 5.07 -20.78
CA LEU A 204 -7.00 6.50 -20.48
C LEU A 204 -5.68 7.27 -20.65
N ASN A 205 -4.52 6.61 -20.54
CA ASN A 205 -3.21 7.24 -20.65
C ASN A 205 -2.73 7.50 -22.10
N PHE A 206 -3.54 7.21 -23.12
CA PHE A 206 -3.15 7.28 -24.55
C PHE A 206 -4.03 8.19 -25.44
N ASN A 207 -4.83 9.10 -24.88
CA ASN A 207 -5.61 10.10 -25.63
C ASN A 207 -5.36 11.54 -25.16
#